data_AF-A0A392RBY3-F1
#
_entry.id   AF-A0A392RBY3-F1
#
_cell.length_a   1.000
_cell.length_b   1.000
_cell.length_c   1.000
_cell.angle_alpha   90.00
_cell.angle_beta   90.00
_cell.angle_gamma   90.00
#
_symmetry.space_group_name_H-M   'P 1'
#
loop_
_entity.id
_entity.type
_entity.pdbx_description
1 polymer ?
#
loop_
_entity_poly.entity_id
_entity_poly.type
_entity_poly.pdbx_seq_one_letter_code
_entity_poly.pdbx_strand_id
1 'polypeptide(L)'
;SFADLQKPQVELDGKACAAVGQSSLMATYDDLFSQLDVTSAQLLVTDNDFRDKDFRKQLSETVKSLLALKVIPIFNENDAVSTRKAPYE
;
A
#
# COMPACT_ATOMS: atom_id res chain seq x y z
N SER A 1 -37.86 4.27 -1.61
CA SER A 1 -38.91 3.28 -1.28
C SER A 1 -38.32 2.23 -0.35
N PHE A 2 -39.11 1.52 0.47
CA PHE A 2 -38.62 0.33 1.21
C PHE A 2 -37.95 -0.72 0.29
N ALA A 3 -38.25 -0.66 -1.03
CA ALA A 3 -37.58 -1.43 -2.07
C ALA A 3 -36.10 -1.06 -2.31
N ASP A 4 -35.65 0.15 -1.96
CA ASP A 4 -34.24 0.56 -2.13
C ASP A 4 -33.35 0.01 -1.01
N LEU A 5 -33.92 -0.31 0.16
CA LEU A 5 -33.23 -0.95 1.29
C LEU A 5 -33.08 -2.48 1.11
N GLN A 6 -33.76 -3.07 0.13
CA GLN A 6 -33.67 -4.50 -0.21
C GLN A 6 -32.70 -4.79 -1.36
N LYS A 7 -32.13 -3.77 -2.00
CA LYS A 7 -31.02 -4.00 -2.92
C LYS A 7 -29.84 -4.49 -2.09
N PRO A 8 -29.17 -5.61 -2.44
CA PRO A 8 -27.92 -5.95 -1.79
C PRO A 8 -27.04 -4.71 -1.93
N GLN A 9 -26.66 -4.14 -0.79
CA GLN A 9 -25.69 -3.07 -0.75
C GLN A 9 -24.50 -3.61 -1.54
N VAL A 10 -24.18 -3.00 -2.69
CA VAL A 10 -23.15 -3.51 -3.58
C VAL A 10 -21.92 -3.70 -2.71
N GLU A 11 -21.55 -4.95 -2.47
CA GLU A 11 -20.43 -5.27 -1.62
C GLU A 11 -19.22 -4.70 -2.34
N LEU A 12 -18.69 -3.60 -1.79
CA LEU A 12 -17.60 -2.88 -2.42
C LEU A 12 -16.41 -3.82 -2.50
N ASP A 13 -15.82 -3.93 -3.68
CA ASP A 13 -14.58 -4.68 -3.86
C ASP A 13 -13.49 -4.03 -2.99
N GLY A 14 -13.08 -4.72 -1.93
CA GLY A 14 -12.09 -4.24 -0.97
C GLY A 14 -10.76 -3.89 -1.64
N LYS A 15 -10.40 -4.56 -2.74
CA LYS A 15 -9.18 -4.25 -3.49
C LYS A 15 -9.30 -2.93 -4.26
N ALA A 16 -10.46 -2.67 -4.84
CA ALA A 16 -10.73 -1.39 -5.50
C ALA A 16 -10.72 -0.25 -4.48
N CYS A 17 -11.32 -0.46 -3.29
CA CYS A 17 -11.27 0.49 -2.20
C CYS A 17 -9.84 0.76 -1.71
N ALA A 18 -9.02 -0.28 -1.53
CA ALA A 18 -7.63 -0.15 -1.13
C ALA A 18 -6.80 0.61 -2.19
N ALA A 19 -6.99 0.30 -3.48
CA ALA A 19 -6.32 1.01 -4.57
C ALA A 19 -6.67 2.51 -4.60
N VAL A 20 -7.94 2.86 -4.39
CA VAL A 20 -8.38 4.26 -4.27
C VAL A 20 -7.80 4.93 -3.01
N GLY A 21 -7.80 4.23 -1.87
CA GLY A 21 -7.29 4.74 -0.61
C GLY A 21 -5.77 4.93 -0.60
N GLN A 22 -5.03 4.16 -1.40
CA GLN A 22 -3.58 4.15 -1.41
C GLN A 22 -2.97 5.50 -1.81
N SER A 23 -3.56 6.18 -2.80
CA SER A 23 -3.08 7.50 -3.24
C SER A 23 -3.30 8.56 -2.16
N SER A 24 -4.48 8.55 -1.52
CA SER A 24 -4.82 9.44 -0.40
C SER A 24 -3.92 9.20 0.82
N LEU A 25 -3.60 7.93 1.11
CA LEU A 25 -2.66 7.56 2.16
C LEU A 25 -1.28 8.18 1.91
N MET A 26 -0.75 8.03 0.69
CA MET A 26 0.55 8.59 0.33
C MET A 26 0.56 10.11 0.31
N ALA A 27 -0.50 10.75 -0.17
CA ALA A 27 -0.63 12.21 -0.11
C ALA A 27 -0.57 12.73 1.34
N THR A 28 -1.25 12.03 2.26
CA THR A 28 -1.22 12.38 3.69
C THR A 28 0.19 12.27 4.27
N TYR A 29 0.93 11.20 3.93
CA TYR A 29 2.32 11.06 4.36
C TYR A 29 3.23 12.14 3.78
N ASP A 30 3.06 12.49 2.49
CA ASP A 30 3.86 13.53 1.85
C ASP A 30 3.61 14.90 2.48
N ASP A 31 2.35 15.24 2.77
CA ASP A 31 1.97 16.46 3.48
C ASP A 31 2.57 16.54 4.89
N LEU A 32 2.63 15.43 5.62
CA LEU A 32 3.17 15.39 6.98
C LEU A 32 4.71 15.40 7.00
N PHE A 33 5.36 14.66 6.11
CA PHE A 33 6.83 14.60 6.07
C PHE A 33 7.45 15.86 5.48
N SER A 34 6.79 16.50 4.51
CA SER A 34 7.25 17.78 3.95
C SER A 34 7.31 18.91 4.97
N GLN A 35 6.42 18.90 5.98
CA GLN A 35 6.49 19.84 7.12
C GLN A 35 7.75 19.69 7.97
N LEU A 36 8.46 18.56 7.84
CA LEU A 36 9.70 18.25 8.55
C LEU A 36 10.93 18.25 7.62
N ASP A 37 10.79 18.73 6.37
CA ASP A 37 11.82 18.64 5.32
C ASP A 37 12.31 17.20 5.07
N VAL A 38 11.43 16.23 5.28
CA VAL A 38 11.70 14.80 5.05
C VAL A 38 11.00 14.36 3.78
N THR A 39 11.72 13.65 2.92
CA THR A 39 11.12 12.99 1.74
C THR A 39 10.69 11.57 2.12
N SER A 40 9.52 11.14 1.65
CA SER A 40 9.05 9.76 1.79
C SER A 40 9.02 9.05 0.43
N ALA A 41 9.11 7.71 0.44
CA ALA A 41 8.98 6.90 -0.76
C ALA A 41 8.09 5.69 -0.49
N GLN A 42 7.13 5.46 -1.38
CA GLN A 42 6.23 4.33 -1.28
C GLN A 42 6.89 3.04 -1.77
N LEU A 43 6.73 1.96 -1.01
CA LEU A 43 7.09 0.59 -1.41
C LEU A 43 5.85 -0.31 -1.25
N LEU A 44 5.33 -0.78 -2.38
CA LEU A 44 4.21 -1.73 -2.42
C LEU A 44 4.74 -3.14 -2.65
N VAL A 45 4.35 -4.08 -1.79
CA VAL A 45 4.85 -5.46 -1.78
C VAL A 45 3.71 -6.44 -1.57
N THR A 46 3.93 -7.73 -1.85
CA THR A 46 3.00 -8.80 -1.51
C THR A 46 3.67 -9.92 -0.72
N ASP A 47 2.88 -10.77 -0.05
CA ASP A 47 3.40 -11.97 0.65
C ASP A 47 4.29 -12.84 -0.24
N ASN A 48 3.88 -13.00 -1.51
CA ASN A 48 4.58 -13.83 -2.48
C ASN A 48 5.96 -13.25 -2.81
N ASP A 49 6.10 -11.93 -2.85
CA ASP A 49 7.37 -11.27 -3.14
C ASP A 49 8.41 -11.56 -2.05
N PHE A 50 8.00 -11.65 -0.78
CA PHE A 50 8.90 -12.01 0.32
C PHE A 50 9.33 -13.49 0.34
N ARG A 51 8.66 -14.36 -0.41
CA ARG A 51 9.08 -15.78 -0.55
C ARG A 51 10.23 -15.91 -1.53
N ASP A 52 10.38 -14.97 -2.46
CA ASP A 52 11.49 -14.92 -3.41
C ASP A 52 12.75 -14.30 -2.76
N LYS A 53 13.86 -15.06 -2.79
CA LYS A 53 15.15 -14.62 -2.25
C LYS A 53 15.74 -13.44 -3.03
N ASP A 54 15.58 -13.45 -4.35
CA ASP A 54 16.17 -12.42 -5.21
C ASP A 54 15.37 -11.12 -5.08
N PHE A 55 14.05 -11.19 -5.00
CA PHE A 55 13.21 -10.04 -4.68
C PHE A 55 13.60 -9.42 -3.35
N ARG A 56 13.72 -10.20 -2.27
CA ARG A 56 14.11 -9.69 -0.95
C ARG A 56 15.47 -8.99 -0.99
N LYS A 57 16.42 -9.50 -1.77
CA LYS A 57 17.73 -8.87 -1.96
C LYS A 57 17.57 -7.51 -2.66
N GLN A 58 16.86 -7.46 -3.78
CA GLN A 58 16.61 -6.22 -4.54
C GLN A 58 15.87 -5.17 -3.70
N LEU A 59 14.85 -5.59 -2.95
CA LEU A 59 14.11 -4.72 -2.04
C LEU A 59 15.03 -4.17 -0.94
N SER A 60 15.88 -5.01 -0.34
CA SER A 60 16.86 -4.56 0.66
C SER A 60 17.85 -3.55 0.11
N GLU A 61 18.34 -3.76 -1.12
CA GLU A 61 19.24 -2.81 -1.81
C GLU A 61 18.53 -1.47 -2.10
N THR A 62 17.27 -1.52 -2.52
CA THR A 62 16.42 -0.33 -2.73
C THR A 62 16.22 0.45 -1.42
N VAL A 63 15.84 -0.22 -0.34
CA VAL A 63 15.65 0.39 0.98
C VAL A 63 16.94 1.04 1.48
N LYS A 64 18.08 0.34 1.37
CA LYS A 64 19.39 0.91 1.74
C LYS A 64 19.70 2.17 0.95
N SER A 65 19.39 2.17 -0.34
CA SER A 65 19.60 3.34 -1.22
C SER A 65 18.70 4.52 -0.83
N LEU A 66 17.41 4.27 -0.54
CA LEU A 66 16.48 5.30 -0.04
C LEU A 66 16.97 5.92 1.26
N LEU A 67 17.35 5.09 2.24
CA LEU A 67 17.85 5.56 3.53
C LEU A 67 19.17 6.33 3.40
N ALA A 68 20.07 5.91 2.51
CA ALA A 68 21.30 6.64 2.22
C ALA A 68 21.02 8.04 1.64
N LEU A 69 19.93 8.19 0.90
CA LEU A 69 19.43 9.47 0.38
C LEU A 69 18.58 10.24 1.41
N LYS A 70 18.47 9.75 2.66
CA LYS A 70 17.60 10.29 3.72
C LYS A 70 16.12 10.31 3.37
N VAL A 71 15.69 9.41 2.49
CA VAL A 71 14.28 9.19 2.13
C VAL A 71 13.69 8.11 3.04
N ILE A 72 12.54 8.37 3.65
CA ILE A 72 11.84 7.42 4.53
C ILE A 72 10.97 6.48 3.69
N PRO A 73 11.26 5.17 3.65
CA PRO A 73 10.42 4.20 2.96
C PRO A 73 9.13 3.93 3.75
N ILE A 74 7.98 3.99 3.08
CA ILE A 74 6.66 3.63 3.59
C ILE A 74 6.22 2.35 2.90
N PHE A 75 6.14 1.27 3.68
CA PHE A 75 5.71 -0.03 3.19
C PHE A 75 4.19 -0.18 3.29
N ASN A 76 3.57 -0.70 2.22
CA ASN A 76 2.22 -1.24 2.30
C ASN A 76 2.06 -2.48 1.41
N GLU A 77 1.03 -3.28 1.69
CA GLU A 77 0.64 -4.39 0.81
C GLU A 77 0.06 -3.83 -0.51
N ASN A 78 0.38 -4.48 -1.63
CA ASN A 78 -0.25 -4.18 -2.91
C ASN A 78 -1.59 -4.93 -3.05
N ASP A 79 -2.62 -4.48 -2.33
CA ASP A 79 -3.94 -5.14 -2.28
C ASP A 79 -4.58 -5.36 -3.66
N ALA A 80 -4.29 -4.50 -4.63
CA ALA A 80 -4.80 -4.61 -5.99
C ALA A 80 -4.36 -5.91 -6.69
N VAL A 81 -3.16 -6.41 -6.38
CA VAL A 81 -2.56 -7.62 -6.99
C VAL A 81 -2.31 -8.74 -5.99
N SER A 82 -2.44 -8.48 -4.69
CA SER A 82 -2.25 -9.48 -3.65
C SER A 82 -3.23 -10.64 -3.82
N THR A 83 -2.77 -11.87 -3.57
CA THR A 83 -3.62 -13.07 -3.63
C THR A 83 -4.42 -13.31 -2.37
N ARG A 84 -4.21 -12.49 -1.31
CA ARG A 84 -4.99 -12.59 -0.07
C ARG A 84 -6.44 -12.18 -0.32
N LYS A 85 -7.36 -12.95 0.26
CA LYS A 85 -8.80 -12.71 0.17
C LYS A 85 -9.32 -11.85 1.32
N ALA A 86 -8.61 -11.85 2.46
CA ALA A 86 -8.91 -11.04 3.63
C ALA A 86 -7.61 -10.54 4.30
N PRO A 87 -7.63 -9.40 5.01
CA PRO A 87 -6.44 -8.78 5.59
C PRO A 87 -5.69 -9.60 6.65
N TYR A 88 -6.21 -10.77 7.05
CA TYR A 88 -5.62 -11.64 8.09
C TYR A 88 -5.76 -13.15 7.81
N GLU A 89 -6.03 -13.55 6.56
CA GLU A 89 -6.01 -14.97 6.15
C GLU A 89 -4.61 -15.46 5.74
#